data_AF-A0A659UK73-F1
#
_entry.id   AF-A0A659UK73-F1
#
_cell.length_a   1.000
_cell.length_b   1.000
_cell.length_c   1.000
_cell.angle_alpha   90.00
_cell.angle_beta   90.00
_cell.angle_gamma   90.00
#
_symmetry.space_group_name_H-M   'P 1'
#
loop_
_entity.id
_entity.type
_entity.pdbx_description
1 polymer ?
#
loop_
_entity_poly.entity_id
_entity_poly.type
_entity_poly.pdbx_seq_one_letter_code
_entity_poly.pdbx_strand_id
1 'polypeptide(L)'
;VAACVAAAHAIRKAGITLQGRLAIHSVVDEEAGGFGAMDAVKKGKLAKAVLVAEPTWGDVLPVEGGLEWARVTIRGRNAHSALRYNEIYPQRHDKG
;
A
#
# COMPACT_ATOMS: atom_id res chain seq x y z
N VAL A 1 6.42 -1.17 12.86
CA VAL A 1 7.46 -0.13 13.16
C VAL A 1 8.18 -0.33 14.49
N ALA A 2 7.49 -0.41 15.63
CA ALA A 2 8.14 -0.48 16.95
C ALA A 2 9.15 -1.64 17.09
N ALA A 3 8.83 -2.82 16.54
CA ALA A 3 9.72 -3.98 16.53
C ALA A 3 11.07 -3.69 15.87
N CYS A 4 11.10 -3.02 14.71
CA CYS A 4 12.34 -2.67 14.01
C CYS A 4 13.20 -1.69 14.82
N VAL A 5 12.57 -0.69 15.46
CA VAL A 5 13.27 0.28 16.32
C VAL A 5 13.85 -0.41 17.55
N ALA A 6 13.08 -1.30 18.19
CA ALA A 6 13.54 -2.09 19.32
C ALA A 6 14.71 -3.02 18.95
N ALA A 7 14.65 -3.69 17.79
CA ALA A 7 15.74 -4.52 17.29
C ALA A 7 17.02 -3.71 17.04
N ALA A 8 16.92 -2.54 16.38
CA ALA A 8 18.05 -1.64 16.19
C ALA A 8 18.65 -1.17 17.53
N HIS A 9 17.79 -0.86 18.51
CA HIS A 9 18.22 -0.50 19.86
C HIS A 9 18.93 -1.66 20.57
N ALA A 10 18.42 -2.89 20.46
CA ALA A 10 18.99 -4.08 21.06
C ALA A 10 20.37 -4.42 20.49
N ILE A 11 20.54 -4.36 19.16
CA ILE A 11 21.84 -4.53 18.48
C ILE A 11 22.87 -3.56 19.04
N ARG A 12 22.49 -2.27 19.15
CA ARG A 12 23.35 -1.23 19.72
C ARG A 12 23.71 -1.53 21.18
N LYS A 13 22.72 -1.91 22.00
CA LYS A 13 22.93 -2.21 23.42
C LYS A 13 23.81 -3.44 23.64
N ALA A 14 23.75 -4.42 22.73
CA ALA A 14 24.59 -5.61 22.74
C ALA A 14 26.05 -5.34 22.31
N GLY A 15 26.40 -4.12 21.89
CA GLY A 15 27.76 -3.79 21.45
C GLY A 15 28.14 -4.45 20.11
N ILE A 16 27.16 -4.85 19.31
CA ILE A 16 27.40 -5.52 18.03
C ILE A 16 27.69 -4.47 16.96
N THR A 17 28.88 -4.56 16.36
CA THR A 17 29.27 -3.73 15.20
C THR A 17 28.75 -4.35 13.91
N LEU A 18 27.84 -3.66 13.24
CA LEU A 18 27.30 -4.11 11.96
C LEU A 18 28.31 -3.93 10.82
N GLN A 19 28.37 -4.91 9.92
CA GLN A 19 29.16 -4.85 8.68
C GLN A 19 28.42 -4.04 7.59
N GLY A 20 28.20 -2.76 7.87
CA GLY A 20 27.55 -1.84 6.95
C GLY A 20 26.51 -0.93 7.62
N ARG A 21 25.72 -0.27 6.78
CA ARG A 21 24.70 0.70 7.21
C ARG A 21 23.36 0.01 7.47
N LEU A 22 22.81 0.25 8.65
CA LEU A 22 21.39 0.03 8.96
C LEU A 22 20.62 1.35 8.80
N ALA A 23 19.46 1.31 8.15
CA ALA A 23 18.56 2.45 8.06
C ALA A 23 17.11 1.98 8.27
N ILE A 24 16.31 2.81 8.94
CA ILE A 24 14.87 2.59 9.12
C ILE A 24 14.13 3.63 8.29
N HIS A 25 13.23 3.16 7.42
CA HIS A 25 12.37 4.02 6.62
C HIS A 25 10.93 3.82 7.07
N SER A 26 10.34 4.85 7.69
CA SER A 26 8.91 4.93 7.93
C SER A 26 8.31 5.74 6.80
N VAL A 27 7.51 5.09 5.95
CA VAL A 27 6.90 5.72 4.78
C VAL A 27 5.39 5.82 4.98
N VAL A 28 4.78 6.77 4.29
CA VAL A 28 3.32 6.90 4.23
C VAL A 28 2.79 6.20 2.99
N ASP A 29 1.47 6.00 2.97
CA ASP A 29 0.72 5.65 1.76
C ASP A 29 1.04 4.27 1.18
N GLU A 30 1.37 3.30 2.04
CA GLU A 30 1.56 1.90 1.62
C GLU A 30 0.22 1.33 1.10
N GLU A 31 -0.83 1.43 1.91
CA GLU A 31 -2.17 0.89 1.66
C GLU A 31 -2.91 1.43 0.42
N ALA A 32 -2.48 2.58 -0.13
CA ALA A 32 -3.14 3.20 -1.28
C ALA A 32 -2.38 3.06 -2.60
N GLY A 33 -1.11 2.68 -2.56
CA GLY A 33 -0.28 2.61 -3.76
C GLY A 33 1.22 2.63 -3.54
N GLY A 34 1.71 2.72 -2.30
CA GLY A 34 3.13 2.64 -1.97
C GLY A 34 3.95 3.89 -2.31
N PHE A 35 3.33 5.07 -2.49
CA PHE A 35 4.06 6.24 -3.02
C PHE A 35 5.22 6.70 -2.13
N GLY A 36 5.11 6.54 -0.80
CA GLY A 36 6.20 6.88 0.12
C GLY A 36 7.43 5.98 -0.06
N ALA A 37 7.23 4.67 -0.27
CA ALA A 37 8.32 3.74 -0.56
C ALA A 37 8.95 4.04 -1.94
N MET A 38 8.11 4.30 -2.95
CA MET A 38 8.58 4.67 -4.29
C MET A 38 9.41 5.95 -4.28
N ASP A 39 9.01 6.97 -3.52
CA ASP A 39 9.77 8.21 -3.38
C ASP A 39 11.12 7.99 -2.69
N ALA A 40 11.18 7.15 -1.65
CA ALA A 40 12.44 6.79 -1.00
C ALA A 40 13.42 6.14 -1.99
N VAL A 41 12.94 5.20 -2.81
CA VAL A 41 13.73 4.56 -3.88
C VAL A 41 14.18 5.60 -4.92
N LYS A 42 13.28 6.47 -5.40
CA LYS A 42 13.60 7.55 -6.35
C LYS A 42 14.67 8.50 -5.82
N LYS A 43 14.70 8.76 -4.51
CA LYS A 43 15.71 9.57 -3.80
C LYS A 43 17.00 8.81 -3.49
N GLY A 44 17.20 7.61 -4.05
CA GLY A 44 18.42 6.82 -3.92
C GLY A 44 18.60 6.18 -2.54
N LYS A 45 17.52 6.00 -1.76
CA LYS A 45 17.58 5.27 -0.48
C LYS A 45 17.60 3.76 -0.71
N LEU A 46 18.68 3.29 -1.33
CA LEU A 46 18.87 1.88 -1.69
C LEU A 46 19.66 1.10 -0.63
N ALA A 47 19.52 -0.22 -0.65
CA ALA A 47 20.22 -1.14 0.22
C ALA A 47 20.49 -2.48 -0.51
N LYS A 48 21.44 -3.27 0.01
CA LYS A 48 21.70 -4.64 -0.50
C LYS A 48 20.57 -5.62 -0.17
N ALA A 49 19.81 -5.33 0.89
CA ALA A 49 18.67 -6.11 1.35
C ALA A 49 17.68 -5.16 2.06
N VAL A 50 16.41 -5.53 2.02
CA VAL A 50 15.31 -4.82 2.69
C VAL A 50 14.48 -5.84 3.45
N LEU A 51 14.02 -5.47 4.65
CA LEU A 51 13.06 -6.23 5.44
C LEU A 51 11.89 -5.30 5.76
N VAL A 52 10.69 -5.71 5.34
CA VAL A 52 9.43 -5.05 5.69
C VAL A 52 8.78 -5.90 6.77
N ALA A 53 8.65 -5.32 7.97
CA ALA A 53 8.18 -6.04 9.15
C ALA A 53 6.66 -6.01 9.27
N GLU A 54 6.00 -6.62 8.28
CA GLU A 54 4.56 -6.83 8.27
C GLU A 54 4.13 -7.92 9.26
N PRO A 55 2.86 -7.94 9.70
CA PRO A 55 2.35 -8.95 10.63
C PRO A 55 2.11 -10.31 9.95
N THR A 56 3.17 -10.93 9.44
CA THR A 56 3.15 -12.21 8.70
C THR A 56 3.11 -13.46 9.59
N TRP A 57 2.84 -13.32 10.90
CA TRP A 57 2.84 -14.43 11.87
C TRP A 57 4.13 -15.28 11.93
N GLY A 58 5.26 -14.71 11.52
CA GLY A 58 6.55 -15.39 11.50
C GLY A 58 6.94 -15.96 10.14
N ASP A 59 6.06 -15.88 9.14
CA ASP A 59 6.37 -16.29 7.79
C ASP A 59 7.24 -15.27 7.06
N VAL A 60 8.14 -15.78 6.21
CA VAL A 60 8.95 -14.96 5.30
C VAL A 60 8.29 -14.98 3.93
N LEU A 61 7.82 -13.82 3.48
CA LEU A 61 7.14 -13.65 2.20
C LEU A 61 8.09 -12.97 1.20
N PRO A 62 8.78 -13.72 0.30
CA PRO A 62 9.71 -13.13 -0.67
C PRO A 62 8.99 -12.53 -1.89
N VAL A 63 7.69 -12.79 -2.04
CA VAL A 63 6.87 -12.34 -3.17
C VAL A 63 5.45 -12.05 -2.70
N GLU A 64 4.84 -11.07 -3.33
CA GLU A 64 3.44 -10.68 -3.15
C GLU A 64 2.80 -10.34 -4.49
N GLY A 65 1.47 -10.39 -4.54
CA GLY A 65 0.71 -9.99 -5.74
C GLY A 65 0.65 -8.47 -5.86
N GLY A 66 0.59 -7.96 -7.09
CA GLY A 66 0.31 -6.56 -7.34
C GLY A 66 -1.14 -6.18 -6.99
N LEU A 67 -1.36 -4.89 -6.73
CA LEU A 67 -2.67 -4.30 -6.46
C LEU A 67 -2.96 -3.21 -7.50
N GLU A 68 -4.13 -3.27 -8.12
CA GLU A 68 -4.59 -2.28 -9.09
C GLU A 68 -5.98 -1.78 -8.71
N TRP A 69 -6.20 -0.46 -8.73
CA TRP A 69 -7.50 0.14 -8.44
C TRP A 69 -8.13 0.71 -9.72
N ALA A 70 -9.33 0.24 -10.05
CA ALA A 70 -10.09 0.73 -11.19
C ALA A 70 -11.30 1.55 -10.74
N ARG A 71 -11.47 2.73 -11.33
CA ARG A 71 -12.71 3.52 -11.21
C ARG A 71 -13.51 3.40 -12.50
N VAL A 72 -14.74 2.89 -12.39
CA VAL A 72 -15.68 2.80 -13.51
C VAL A 72 -16.71 3.92 -13.42
N THR A 73 -16.85 4.71 -14.49
CA THR A 73 -17.86 5.76 -14.60
C THR A 73 -18.90 5.35 -15.64
N ILE A 74 -20.14 5.16 -15.20
CA ILE A 74 -21.27 4.84 -16.09
C ILE A 74 -22.05 6.13 -16.35
N ARG A 75 -22.17 6.51 -17.62
CA ARG A 75 -22.94 7.70 -18.02
C ARG A 75 -24.39 7.31 -18.30
N GLY A 76 -25.32 7.95 -17.60
CA GLY A 76 -26.75 7.82 -17.82
C GLY A 76 -27.28 8.79 -18.87
N ARG A 77 -28.61 8.82 -18.99
CA ARG A 77 -29.36 9.79 -19.79
C ARG A 77 -30.61 10.16 -19.02
N ASN A 78 -30.76 11.44 -18.65
CA ASN A 78 -31.95 11.94 -17.98
C ASN A 78 -33.10 12.10 -18.99
N ALA A 79 -34.32 11.77 -18.58
CA ALA A 79 -35.54 12.11 -19.29
C ALA A 79 -36.68 12.38 -18.29
N HIS A 80 -37.80 12.89 -18.78
CA HIS A 80 -39.01 12.97 -17.96
C HIS A 80 -39.52 11.55 -17.65
N SER A 81 -39.87 11.26 -16.39
CA SER A 81 -40.25 9.91 -15.93
C SER A 81 -41.44 9.29 -16.71
N ALA A 82 -42.30 10.12 -17.28
CA ALA A 82 -43.41 9.68 -18.14
C ALA A 82 -42.97 9.22 -19.55
N LEU A 83 -41.75 9.57 -20.01
CA LEU A 83 -41.21 9.19 -21.32
C LEU A 83 -40.40 7.90 -21.20
N ARG A 84 -41.11 6.78 -21.06
CA ARG A 84 -40.48 5.45 -20.98
C ARG A 84 -39.51 5.21 -22.15
N TYR A 85 -38.40 4.54 -21.86
CA TYR A 85 -37.30 4.22 -22.78
C TYR A 85 -36.43 5.41 -23.24
N ASN A 86 -36.74 6.64 -22.81
CA ASN A 86 -35.89 7.80 -23.09
C ASN A 86 -34.82 8.07 -22.03
N GLU A 87 -34.80 7.34 -20.91
CA GLU A 87 -33.77 7.46 -19.88
C GLU A 87 -32.84 6.25 -19.83
N ILE A 88 -31.62 6.47 -19.33
CA ILE A 88 -30.70 5.43 -18.86
C ILE A 88 -30.40 5.80 -17.42
N TYR A 89 -30.85 4.98 -16.49
CA TYR A 89 -30.66 5.20 -15.06
C TYR A 89 -29.55 4.28 -14.51
N PRO A 90 -28.30 4.77 -14.44
CA PRO A 90 -27.16 3.96 -14.01
C PRO A 90 -27.05 3.93 -12.48
N GLN A 91 -28.12 3.52 -11.78
CA GLN A 91 -28.07 3.26 -10.34
C GLN A 91 -27.81 1.78 -10.09
N ARG A 92 -27.25 1.45 -8.92
CA ARG A 92 -27.26 0.07 -8.41
C ARG A 92 -28.70 -0.43 -8.37
N HIS A 93 -28.92 -1.63 -8.91
CA HIS A 93 -30.16 -2.34 -8.72
C HIS A 93 -30.10 -3.00 -7.34
N ASP A 94 -30.65 -2.33 -6.34
CA ASP A 94 -30.83 -2.91 -5.01
C ASP A 94 -32.17 -3.65 -4.98
N LYS A 95 -32.16 -4.94 -4.61
CA LYS A 95 -33.40 -5.68 -4.34
C LYS A 95 -33.95 -5.17 -3.01
N GLY A 96 -34.97 -4.33 -3.06
CA GLY A 96 -35.79 -3.99 -1.89
C GLY A 96 -36.46 -5.21 -1.28
#